data_AF-A0A6J2M420-F1
#
_entry.id   AF-A0A6J2M420-F1
#
_cell.length_a   1.000
_cell.length_b   1.000
_cell.length_c   1.000
_cell.angle_alpha   90.00
_cell.angle_beta   90.00
_cell.angle_gamma   90.00
#
_symmetry.space_group_name_H-M   'P 1'
#
loop_
_entity.id
_entity.type
_entity.pdbx_description
1 polymer ?
#
loop_
_entity_poly.entity_id
_entity_poly.type
_entity_poly.pdbx_seq_one_letter_code
_entity_poly.pdbx_strand_id
1 'polypeptide(L)'
;MTSLQRKGLQGRILSSEEEEKLKRDQVLVSDFKQQKLEKDAQKNWDLFYKRNSTNFFKDRHWTTREFEELRSCREFEDQKLTVLEAGCGVGNCLFPLLEEDLNIFAYACDFSPRAVEYVKQNPLYDTQRCKVFQCDLTEDDLLEHVPPESVDVVMLIFVLSAIHPEKMRLVLQNVYKNSWPGSSWTQAMKKW
;
A
#
# COMPACT_ATOMS: atom_id res chain seq x y z
N MET A 1 -16.28 -7.03 30.73
CA MET A 1 -15.66 -5.86 30.07
C MET A 1 -14.16 -5.98 30.22
N THR A 2 -13.50 -6.73 29.34
CA THR A 2 -12.04 -6.86 29.31
C THR A 2 -11.51 -5.83 28.34
N SER A 3 -10.95 -4.74 28.88
CA SER A 3 -10.24 -3.74 28.08
C SER A 3 -8.98 -4.37 27.49
N LEU A 4 -8.93 -4.53 26.16
CA LEU A 4 -7.66 -4.78 25.48
C LEU A 4 -6.75 -3.56 25.70
N GLN A 5 -5.79 -3.68 26.60
CA GLN A 5 -4.67 -2.74 26.65
C GLN A 5 -3.92 -2.85 25.33
N ARG A 6 -4.09 -1.86 24.44
CA ARG A 6 -3.17 -1.66 23.32
C ARG A 6 -1.78 -1.50 23.92
N LYS A 7 -0.93 -2.54 23.80
CA LYS A 7 0.52 -2.37 24.02
C LYS A 7 0.94 -1.26 23.07
N GLY A 8 1.26 -0.08 23.62
CA GLY A 8 1.81 0.99 22.82
C GLY A 8 3.02 0.45 22.07
N LEU A 9 2.99 0.50 20.74
CA LEU A 9 4.14 0.19 19.92
C LEU A 9 5.25 1.16 20.31
N GLN A 10 6.15 0.75 21.22
CA GLN A 10 7.38 1.49 21.45
C GLN A 10 8.18 1.42 20.16
N GLY A 11 8.39 2.57 19.53
CA GLY A 11 9.28 2.67 18.39
C GLY A 11 10.65 2.11 18.74
N ARG A 12 11.24 1.36 17.81
CA ARG A 12 12.58 0.79 18.00
C ARG A 12 13.58 1.91 18.29
N ILE A 13 14.27 1.82 19.41
CA ILE A 13 15.38 2.73 19.75
C ILE A 13 16.60 2.31 18.91
N LEU A 14 17.27 3.29 18.31
CA LEU A 14 18.47 3.06 17.52
C LEU A 14 19.62 2.63 18.44
N SER A 15 20.47 1.72 17.97
CA SER A 15 21.75 1.46 18.64
C SER A 15 22.71 2.64 18.43
N SER A 16 23.73 2.76 19.28
CA SER A 16 24.79 3.77 19.11
C SER A 16 25.43 3.69 17.71
N GLU A 17 25.62 2.47 17.18
CA GLU A 17 26.17 2.25 15.84
C GLU A 17 25.24 2.79 14.73
N GLU A 18 23.93 2.61 14.89
CA GLU A 18 22.93 3.11 13.94
C GLU A 18 22.82 4.63 13.98
N GLU A 19 22.88 5.23 15.17
CA GLU A 19 22.94 6.69 15.33
C GLU A 19 24.19 7.27 14.67
N GLU A 20 25.34 6.64 14.87
CA GLU A 20 26.58 7.05 14.20
C GLU A 20 26.50 6.90 12.68
N LYS A 21 25.90 5.80 12.19
CA LYS A 21 25.70 5.59 10.76
C LYS A 21 24.82 6.69 10.16
N LEU A 22 23.72 7.05 10.81
CA LEU A 22 22.85 8.15 10.38
C LEU A 22 23.58 9.50 10.39
N LYS A 23 24.40 9.76 11.40
CA LYS A 23 25.22 10.98 11.46
C LYS A 23 26.24 11.07 10.32
N ARG A 24 26.77 9.92 9.86
CA ARG A 24 27.72 9.83 8.75
C ARG A 24 27.05 9.91 7.37
N ASP A 25 25.80 9.50 7.25
CA ASP A 25 25.06 9.49 5.99
C ASP A 25 24.45 10.86 5.66
N GLN A 26 25.31 11.81 5.30
CA GLN A 26 24.91 13.18 4.94
C GLN A 26 24.95 13.43 3.43
N VAL A 27 25.19 12.39 2.63
CA VAL A 27 25.27 12.53 1.17
C VAL A 27 23.87 12.70 0.62
N LEU A 28 23.51 13.95 0.33
CA LEU A 28 22.26 14.28 -0.34
C LEU A 28 22.44 14.24 -1.85
N VAL A 29 21.37 13.87 -2.56
CA VAL A 29 21.28 14.12 -4.00
C VAL A 29 21.22 15.62 -4.24
N SER A 30 21.76 16.09 -5.37
CA SER A 30 21.64 17.52 -5.71
C SER A 30 20.18 17.91 -5.94
N ASP A 31 19.85 19.18 -5.71
CA ASP A 31 18.50 19.73 -5.93
C ASP A 31 17.97 19.43 -7.33
N PHE A 32 18.81 19.57 -8.34
CA PHE A 32 18.47 19.22 -9.72
C PHE A 32 18.07 17.74 -9.86
N LYS A 33 18.82 16.83 -9.24
CA LYS A 33 18.53 15.40 -9.31
C LYS A 33 17.28 15.06 -8.51
N GLN A 34 17.08 15.66 -7.34
CA GLN A 34 15.87 15.50 -6.53
C GLN A 34 14.63 15.92 -7.32
N GLN A 35 14.61 17.17 -7.83
CA GLN A 35 13.50 17.70 -8.61
C GLN A 35 13.22 16.85 -9.86
N LYS A 36 14.27 16.36 -10.53
CA LYS A 36 14.12 15.48 -11.68
C LYS A 36 13.50 14.13 -11.31
N LEU A 37 13.92 13.52 -10.19
CA LEU A 37 13.37 12.25 -9.72
C LEU A 37 11.89 12.38 -9.35
N GLU A 38 11.51 13.47 -8.69
CA GLU A 38 10.11 13.77 -8.37
C GLU A 38 9.28 13.99 -9.65
N LYS A 39 9.76 14.84 -10.56
CA LYS A 39 9.06 15.13 -11.82
C LYS A 39 8.90 13.89 -12.71
N ASP A 40 9.93 13.05 -12.77
CA ASP A 40 9.95 11.85 -13.61
C ASP A 40 9.48 10.60 -12.84
N ALA A 41 8.91 10.73 -11.63
CA ALA A 41 8.61 9.59 -10.75
C ALA A 41 7.75 8.52 -11.41
N GLN A 42 6.63 8.91 -12.06
CA GLN A 42 5.74 7.97 -12.76
C GLN A 42 6.49 7.21 -13.86
N LYS A 43 7.28 7.94 -14.67
CA LYS A 43 8.07 7.37 -15.75
C LYS A 43 9.11 6.38 -15.21
N ASN A 44 9.75 6.70 -14.08
CA ASN A 44 10.74 5.83 -13.46
C ASN A 44 10.09 4.51 -12.98
N TRP A 45 8.91 4.58 -12.37
CA TRP A 45 8.13 3.39 -12.01
C TRP A 45 7.67 2.60 -13.25
N ASP A 46 7.16 3.26 -14.30
CA ASP A 46 6.77 2.57 -15.53
C ASP A 46 7.95 1.83 -16.19
N LEU A 47 9.12 2.48 -16.25
CA LEU A 47 10.36 1.86 -16.76
C LEU A 47 10.82 0.69 -15.90
N PHE A 48 10.67 0.80 -14.58
CA PHE A 48 10.96 -0.31 -13.67
C PHE A 48 10.07 -1.52 -13.98
N TYR A 49 8.75 -1.35 -14.10
CA TYR A 49 7.86 -2.44 -14.45
C TYR A 49 8.10 -2.96 -15.87
N LYS A 50 8.43 -2.09 -16.83
CA LYS A 50 8.80 -2.50 -18.19
C LYS A 50 10.01 -3.42 -18.20
N ARG A 51 11.01 -3.14 -17.35
CA ARG A 51 12.25 -3.91 -17.29
C ARG A 51 12.09 -5.23 -16.56
N ASN A 52 11.29 -5.25 -15.49
CA ASN A 52 11.22 -6.41 -14.59
C ASN A 52 9.93 -7.24 -14.75
N SER A 53 8.95 -6.75 -15.50
CA SER A 53 7.64 -7.37 -15.70
C SER A 53 7.00 -7.73 -14.35
N THR A 54 6.64 -9.00 -14.15
CA THR A 54 5.99 -9.52 -12.94
C THR A 54 6.93 -10.26 -11.98
N ASN A 55 8.25 -10.24 -12.23
CA ASN A 55 9.20 -11.17 -11.59
C ASN A 55 10.07 -10.55 -10.48
N PHE A 56 9.91 -9.26 -10.20
CA PHE A 56 10.80 -8.56 -9.26
C PHE A 56 10.48 -8.89 -7.80
N PHE A 57 9.21 -8.76 -7.41
CA PHE A 57 8.75 -9.04 -6.05
C PHE A 57 8.17 -10.44 -5.98
N LYS A 58 8.35 -11.08 -4.82
CA LYS A 58 7.70 -12.36 -4.50
C LYS A 58 6.29 -12.12 -3.98
N ASP A 59 5.44 -13.11 -4.17
CA ASP A 59 4.11 -13.14 -3.59
C ASP A 59 4.13 -13.14 -2.06
N ARG A 60 3.24 -12.34 -1.47
CA ARG A 60 3.18 -12.06 -0.03
C ARG A 60 2.15 -12.97 0.65
N HIS A 61 2.50 -14.23 0.83
CA HIS A 61 1.68 -15.22 1.59
C HIS A 61 1.81 -15.09 3.11
N TRP A 62 2.01 -13.88 3.62
CA TRP A 62 2.18 -13.63 5.06
C TRP A 62 1.26 -12.51 5.58
N THR A 63 0.56 -11.83 4.68
CA THR A 63 -0.19 -10.60 4.97
C THR A 63 -1.26 -10.83 6.03
N THR A 64 -2.05 -11.91 5.93
CA THR A 64 -3.09 -12.27 6.91
C THR A 64 -2.52 -12.77 8.24
N ARG A 65 -1.23 -13.18 8.28
CA ARG A 65 -0.55 -13.60 9.52
C ARG A 65 0.04 -12.43 10.28
N GLU A 66 0.59 -11.44 9.58
CA GLU A 66 1.21 -10.27 10.20
C GLU A 66 0.19 -9.19 10.58
N PHE A 67 -0.95 -9.14 9.89
CA PHE A 67 -1.99 -8.12 10.11
C PHE A 67 -3.30 -8.75 10.55
N GLU A 68 -3.47 -8.83 11.87
CA GLU A 68 -4.68 -9.35 12.51
C GLU A 68 -5.93 -8.55 12.11
N GLU A 69 -5.77 -7.29 11.68
CA GLU A 69 -6.84 -6.44 11.18
C GLU A 69 -7.56 -7.04 9.98
N LEU A 70 -6.86 -7.82 9.14
CA LEU A 70 -7.48 -8.51 8.00
C LEU A 70 -8.45 -9.63 8.43
N ARG A 71 -8.39 -10.06 9.69
CA ARG A 71 -9.28 -11.08 10.28
C ARG A 71 -10.28 -10.46 11.25
N SER A 72 -9.81 -9.54 12.10
CA SER A 72 -10.56 -8.98 13.24
C SER A 72 -11.51 -7.84 12.88
N CYS A 73 -11.46 -7.30 11.66
CA CYS A 73 -12.44 -6.32 11.18
C CYS A 73 -13.83 -6.92 10.90
N ARG A 74 -13.99 -8.24 11.00
CA ARG A 74 -15.25 -8.95 10.75
C ARG A 74 -15.94 -9.31 12.07
N GLU A 75 -17.25 -9.13 12.15
CA GLU A 75 -18.07 -9.63 13.26
C GLU A 75 -18.40 -11.12 13.07
N PHE A 76 -18.50 -11.57 11.81
CA PHE A 76 -18.82 -12.95 11.44
C PHE A 76 -17.89 -13.46 10.33
N GLU A 77 -17.62 -14.76 10.29
CA GLU A 77 -16.67 -15.40 9.35
C GLU A 77 -17.01 -15.10 7.87
N ASP A 78 -18.30 -15.11 7.52
CA ASP A 78 -18.80 -14.86 6.17
C ASP A 78 -19.03 -13.39 5.81
N GLN A 79 -18.75 -12.45 6.72
CA GLN A 79 -18.96 -11.03 6.45
C GLN A 79 -18.01 -10.54 5.36
N LYS A 80 -18.52 -9.98 4.27
CA LYS A 80 -17.69 -9.43 3.20
C LYS A 80 -16.75 -8.33 3.73
N LEU A 81 -15.47 -8.39 3.39
CA LEU A 81 -14.46 -7.38 3.74
C LEU A 81 -14.03 -6.62 2.50
N THR A 82 -14.04 -5.29 2.57
CA THR A 82 -13.59 -4.41 1.49
C THR A 82 -12.23 -3.81 1.83
N VAL A 83 -11.23 -4.10 0.99
CA VAL A 83 -9.85 -3.68 1.21
C VAL A 83 -9.41 -2.70 0.12
N LEU A 84 -8.60 -1.70 0.48
CA LEU A 84 -7.86 -0.86 -0.46
C LEU A 84 -6.37 -1.16 -0.39
N GLU A 85 -5.80 -1.73 -1.45
CA GLU A 85 -4.35 -1.81 -1.64
C GLU A 85 -3.86 -0.63 -2.48
N ALA A 86 -3.32 0.38 -1.82
CA ALA A 86 -2.62 1.46 -2.47
C ALA A 86 -1.18 1.02 -2.79
N GLY A 87 -0.73 1.26 -4.03
CA GLY A 87 0.57 0.79 -4.54
C GLY A 87 0.63 -0.72 -4.77
N CYS A 88 -0.37 -1.28 -5.46
CA CYS A 88 -0.52 -2.73 -5.62
C CYS A 88 0.57 -3.38 -6.51
N GLY A 89 1.35 -2.59 -7.25
CA GLY A 89 2.29 -3.07 -8.24
C GLY A 89 1.62 -4.04 -9.21
N VAL A 90 2.23 -5.21 -9.39
CA VAL A 90 1.72 -6.27 -10.28
C VAL A 90 0.83 -7.29 -9.55
N GLY A 91 0.38 -6.99 -8.33
CA GLY A 91 -0.58 -7.80 -7.59
C GLY A 91 0.02 -8.88 -6.68
N ASN A 92 1.32 -8.80 -6.34
CA ASN A 92 1.97 -9.79 -5.47
C ASN A 92 1.44 -9.81 -4.02
N CYS A 93 0.66 -8.82 -3.60
CA CYS A 93 -0.10 -8.88 -2.35
C CYS A 93 -1.58 -9.17 -2.62
N LEU A 94 -2.15 -8.47 -3.61
CA LEU A 94 -3.53 -8.61 -4.06
C LEU A 94 -3.96 -10.06 -4.30
N PHE A 95 -3.27 -10.80 -5.17
CA PHE A 95 -3.73 -12.13 -5.57
C PHE A 95 -3.64 -13.16 -4.44
N PRO A 96 -2.51 -13.28 -3.71
CA PRO A 96 -2.46 -14.15 -2.54
C PRO A 96 -3.55 -13.87 -1.51
N LEU A 97 -3.88 -12.59 -1.29
CA LEU A 97 -4.94 -12.20 -0.35
C LEU A 97 -6.33 -12.66 -0.84
N LEU A 98 -6.63 -12.50 -2.13
CA LEU A 98 -7.92 -12.91 -2.71
C LEU A 98 -8.08 -14.44 -2.78
N GLU A 99 -6.98 -15.17 -2.94
CA GLU A 99 -6.94 -16.64 -2.90
C GLU A 99 -7.15 -17.19 -1.48
N GLU A 100 -6.58 -16.55 -0.46
CA GLU A 100 -6.72 -16.97 0.94
C GLU A 100 -8.14 -16.76 1.50
N ASP A 101 -8.85 -15.73 1.04
CA ASP A 101 -10.16 -15.36 1.59
C ASP A 101 -11.13 -14.98 0.48
N LEU A 102 -12.14 -15.83 0.26
CA LEU A 102 -13.15 -15.65 -0.78
C LEU A 102 -14.13 -14.50 -0.53
N ASN A 103 -14.20 -14.02 0.71
CA ASN A 103 -15.11 -12.97 1.14
C ASN A 103 -14.47 -11.58 1.05
N ILE A 104 -13.26 -11.45 0.48
CA ILE A 104 -12.61 -10.16 0.21
C ILE A 104 -13.02 -9.62 -1.16
N PHE A 105 -13.40 -8.34 -1.18
CA PHE A 105 -13.35 -7.50 -2.37
C PHE A 105 -12.23 -6.46 -2.24
N ALA A 106 -11.39 -6.31 -3.25
CA ALA A 106 -10.26 -5.40 -3.21
C ALA A 106 -10.36 -4.27 -4.24
N TYR A 107 -10.30 -3.03 -3.79
CA TYR A 107 -9.84 -1.92 -4.61
C TYR A 107 -8.31 -1.92 -4.60
N ALA A 108 -7.70 -1.81 -5.77
CA ALA A 108 -6.24 -1.78 -5.89
C ALA A 108 -5.83 -0.64 -6.82
N CYS A 109 -4.79 0.11 -6.46
CA CYS A 109 -4.29 1.15 -7.33
C CYS A 109 -2.77 1.20 -7.37
N ASP A 110 -2.24 1.65 -8.51
CA ASP A 110 -0.81 1.91 -8.65
C ASP A 110 -0.58 3.19 -9.45
N PHE A 111 0.54 3.85 -9.18
CA PHE A 111 0.95 5.05 -9.89
C PHE A 111 1.33 4.76 -11.35
N SER A 112 1.84 3.55 -11.60
CA SER A 112 2.25 3.07 -12.92
C SER A 112 1.07 2.46 -13.68
N PRO A 113 0.69 3.00 -14.86
CA PRO A 113 -0.37 2.40 -15.68
C PRO A 113 -0.01 0.99 -16.16
N ARG A 114 1.28 0.69 -16.33
CA ARG A 114 1.75 -0.65 -16.70
C ARG A 114 1.61 -1.66 -15.58
N ALA A 115 1.80 -1.25 -14.33
CA ALA A 115 1.59 -2.15 -13.20
C ALA A 115 0.12 -2.58 -13.15
N VAL A 116 -0.80 -1.62 -13.29
CA VAL A 116 -2.24 -1.84 -13.40
C VAL A 116 -2.57 -2.78 -14.57
N GLU A 117 -1.95 -2.57 -15.73
CA GLU A 117 -2.14 -3.45 -16.90
C GLU A 117 -1.69 -4.89 -16.62
N TYR A 118 -0.55 -5.09 -15.95
CA TYR A 118 -0.11 -6.43 -15.56
C TYR A 118 -1.07 -7.11 -14.58
N VAL A 119 -1.67 -6.36 -13.65
CA VAL A 119 -2.72 -6.91 -12.78
C VAL A 119 -3.93 -7.35 -13.61
N LYS A 120 -4.41 -6.53 -14.56
CA LYS A 120 -5.55 -6.86 -15.41
C LYS A 120 -5.30 -8.07 -16.33
N GLN A 121 -4.05 -8.29 -16.74
CA GLN A 121 -3.64 -9.42 -17.57
C GLN A 121 -3.43 -10.72 -16.77
N ASN A 122 -3.41 -10.66 -15.44
CA ASN A 122 -3.24 -11.84 -14.60
C ASN A 122 -4.48 -12.75 -14.74
N PRO A 123 -4.32 -14.08 -14.92
CA PRO A 123 -5.45 -15.02 -15.01
C PRO A 123 -6.37 -15.04 -13.79
N LEU A 124 -5.88 -14.62 -12.62
CA LEU A 124 -6.64 -14.53 -11.37
C LEU A 124 -7.42 -13.20 -11.25
N TYR A 125 -7.29 -12.28 -12.21
CA TYR A 125 -8.03 -11.03 -12.19
C TYR A 125 -9.52 -11.29 -12.46
N ASP A 126 -10.33 -11.06 -11.43
CA ASP A 126 -11.78 -11.18 -11.48
C ASP A 126 -12.41 -9.87 -11.01
N THR A 127 -13.14 -9.21 -11.91
CA THR A 127 -13.86 -7.95 -11.62
C THR A 127 -14.93 -8.08 -10.53
N GLN A 128 -15.37 -9.30 -10.20
CA GLN A 128 -16.26 -9.55 -9.06
C GLN A 128 -15.53 -9.55 -7.71
N ARG A 129 -14.21 -9.76 -7.74
CA ARG A 129 -13.34 -9.88 -6.56
C ARG A 129 -12.42 -8.69 -6.38
N CYS A 130 -12.07 -7.98 -7.45
CA CYS A 130 -11.27 -6.76 -7.33
C CYS A 130 -11.50 -5.77 -8.48
N LYS A 131 -11.15 -4.51 -8.20
CA LYS A 131 -11.10 -3.43 -9.19
C LYS A 131 -9.74 -2.76 -9.11
N VAL A 132 -8.96 -2.87 -10.17
CA VAL A 132 -7.65 -2.21 -10.27
C VAL A 132 -7.70 -0.98 -11.18
N PHE A 133 -7.08 0.11 -10.74
CA PHE A 133 -7.05 1.38 -11.47
C PHE A 133 -5.71 2.13 -11.29
N GLN A 134 -5.41 3.04 -12.22
CA GLN A 134 -4.26 3.92 -12.08
C GLN A 134 -4.62 5.06 -11.13
N CYS A 135 -3.71 5.42 -10.22
CA CYS A 135 -3.90 6.56 -9.32
C CYS A 135 -2.55 7.11 -8.85
N ASP A 136 -2.31 8.39 -9.09
CA ASP A 136 -1.36 9.19 -8.34
C ASP A 136 -2.00 9.64 -7.03
N LEU A 137 -1.69 8.94 -5.94
CA LEU A 137 -2.23 9.25 -4.61
C LEU A 137 -1.93 10.68 -4.13
N THR A 138 -0.99 11.38 -4.77
CA THR A 138 -0.60 12.75 -4.42
C THR A 138 -1.34 13.83 -5.20
N GLU A 139 -2.06 13.48 -6.28
CA GLU A 139 -2.75 14.45 -7.13
C GLU A 139 -4.21 14.05 -7.43
N ASP A 140 -4.48 12.77 -7.66
CA ASP A 140 -5.80 12.25 -8.05
C ASP A 140 -6.73 12.05 -6.83
N ASP A 141 -8.05 12.18 -7.01
CA ASP A 141 -9.03 11.86 -5.96
C ASP A 141 -9.44 10.38 -6.04
N LEU A 142 -9.19 9.63 -4.96
CA LEU A 142 -9.57 8.22 -4.88
C LEU A 142 -11.09 8.00 -5.01
N LEU A 143 -11.90 9.02 -4.69
CA LEU A 143 -13.36 8.97 -4.80
C LEU A 143 -13.86 8.76 -6.24
N GLU A 144 -13.02 9.01 -7.25
CA GLU A 144 -13.35 8.71 -8.65
C GLU A 144 -13.45 7.20 -8.92
N HIS A 145 -12.88 6.38 -8.04
CA HIS A 145 -12.75 4.94 -8.24
C HIS A 145 -13.31 4.11 -7.09
N VAL A 146 -13.25 4.65 -5.88
CA VAL A 146 -13.65 3.99 -4.63
C VAL A 146 -14.78 4.82 -4.01
N PRO A 147 -15.93 4.21 -3.64
CA PRO A 147 -16.99 4.95 -2.97
C PRO A 147 -16.50 5.51 -1.62
N PRO A 148 -17.00 6.68 -1.19
CA PRO A 148 -16.69 7.22 0.14
C PRO A 148 -17.15 6.23 1.21
N GLU A 149 -16.42 6.18 2.33
CA GLU A 149 -16.76 5.35 3.48
C GLU A 149 -17.13 3.91 3.08
N SER A 150 -16.31 3.24 2.27
CA SER A 150 -16.60 1.88 1.78
C SER A 150 -15.50 0.88 2.05
N VAL A 151 -14.35 1.34 2.56
CA VAL A 151 -13.17 0.52 2.82
C VAL A 151 -13.05 0.20 4.30
N ASP A 152 -12.93 -1.09 4.63
CA ASP A 152 -12.76 -1.59 6.00
C ASP A 152 -11.28 -1.58 6.40
N VAL A 153 -10.38 -1.95 5.46
CA VAL A 153 -8.94 -2.03 5.68
C VAL A 153 -8.18 -1.33 4.54
N VAL A 154 -7.23 -0.48 4.92
CA VAL A 154 -6.29 0.14 3.97
C VAL A 154 -4.90 -0.46 4.15
N MET A 155 -4.30 -0.91 3.05
CA MET A 155 -2.92 -1.37 2.98
C MET A 155 -2.05 -0.38 2.20
N LEU A 156 -1.00 0.13 2.87
CA LEU A 156 0.02 1.03 2.31
C LEU A 156 1.41 0.39 2.45
N ILE A 157 1.62 -0.75 1.81
CA ILE A 157 2.87 -1.52 1.91
C ILE A 157 3.92 -0.91 0.97
N PHE A 158 5.02 -0.38 1.51
CA PHE A 158 6.10 0.31 0.77
C PHE A 158 5.73 1.59 0.00
N VAL A 159 4.49 2.07 0.13
CA VAL A 159 4.02 3.24 -0.61
C VAL A 159 4.55 4.55 -0.05
N LEU A 160 4.32 4.84 1.23
CA LEU A 160 4.71 6.14 1.79
C LEU A 160 6.23 6.37 1.69
N SER A 161 7.06 5.32 1.80
CA SER A 161 8.50 5.43 1.63
C SER A 161 8.96 5.84 0.22
N ALA A 162 8.07 5.76 -0.78
CA ALA A 162 8.32 6.17 -2.16
C ALA A 162 7.71 7.55 -2.48
N ILE A 163 7.09 8.22 -1.50
CA ILE A 163 6.43 9.51 -1.65
C ILE A 163 7.21 10.57 -0.89
N HIS A 164 7.33 11.77 -1.45
CA HIS A 164 7.97 12.88 -0.77
C HIS A 164 7.30 13.14 0.60
N PRO A 165 8.06 13.31 1.71
CA PRO A 165 7.50 13.45 3.06
C PRO A 165 6.41 14.52 3.19
N GLU A 166 6.57 15.65 2.50
CA GLU A 166 5.59 16.74 2.50
C GLU A 166 4.24 16.35 1.87
N LYS A 167 4.25 15.39 0.94
CA LYS A 167 3.05 14.86 0.28
C LYS A 167 2.39 13.72 1.06
N MET A 168 3.06 13.09 2.03
CA MET A 168 2.50 11.93 2.76
C MET A 168 1.21 12.28 3.51
N ARG A 169 1.12 13.48 4.11
CA ARG A 169 -0.11 13.92 4.79
C ARG A 169 -1.28 14.03 3.82
N LEU A 170 -1.03 14.55 2.61
CA LEU A 170 -2.05 14.65 1.57
C LEU A 170 -2.54 13.27 1.15
N VAL A 171 -1.63 12.32 0.93
CA VAL A 171 -1.97 10.93 0.62
C VAL A 171 -2.87 10.32 1.70
N LEU A 172 -2.49 10.46 2.98
CA LEU A 172 -3.30 9.92 4.08
C LEU A 172 -4.69 10.57 4.15
N GLN A 173 -4.80 11.88 3.90
CA GLN A 173 -6.08 12.56 3.82
C GLN A 173 -6.94 12.05 2.66
N ASN A 174 -6.34 11.85 1.49
CA ASN A 174 -7.02 11.33 0.31
C ASN A 174 -7.57 9.93 0.56
N VAL A 175 -6.76 9.04 1.14
CA VAL A 175 -7.19 7.69 1.48
C VAL A 175 -8.28 7.71 2.56
N TYR A 176 -8.18 8.60 3.56
CA TYR A 176 -9.12 8.66 4.68
C TYR A 176 -10.57 8.93 4.24
N LYS A 177 -10.79 9.68 3.16
CA LYS A 177 -12.13 9.94 2.60
C LYS A 177 -12.90 8.67 2.24
N ASN A 178 -12.20 7.58 1.93
CA ASN A 178 -12.79 6.31 1.47
C ASN A 178 -13.01 5.32 2.61
N SER A 179 -12.51 5.63 3.81
CA SER A 179 -12.53 4.74 4.96
C SER A 179 -13.64 5.13 5.92
N TRP A 180 -14.29 4.14 6.53
CA TRP A 180 -15.24 4.37 7.62
C TRP A 180 -14.56 5.03 8.84
N PRO A 181 -15.33 5.80 9.65
CA PRO A 181 -14.93 6.21 11.00
C PRO A 181 -14.77 4.99 11.93
N GLY A 182 -13.71 4.22 11.76
CA GLY A 182 -13.49 2.92 12.42
C GLY A 182 -12.62 1.94 11.64
N SER A 183 -12.32 2.23 10.36
CA SER A 183 -11.47 1.38 9.52
C SER A 183 -10.08 1.18 10.12
N SER A 184 -9.55 -0.02 9.92
CA SER A 184 -8.19 -0.37 10.32
C SER A 184 -7.18 0.06 9.25
N TRP A 185 -6.05 0.61 9.71
CA TRP A 185 -4.99 1.11 8.85
C TRP A 185 -3.74 0.29 9.05
N THR A 186 -3.28 -0.34 7.98
CA THR A 186 -2.09 -1.18 8.03
C THR A 186 -1.01 -0.61 7.11
N GLN A 187 0.14 -0.31 7.69
CA GLN A 187 1.32 0.14 6.96
C GLN A 187 2.50 -0.76 7.27
N ALA A 188 3.16 -1.25 6.21
CA ALA A 188 4.40 -1.99 6.32
C ALA A 188 5.53 -1.24 5.61
N MET A 189 6.57 -0.88 6.38
CA MET A 189 7.83 -0.31 5.89
C MET A 189 9.00 -1.23 6.25
N LYS A 190 8.99 -2.50 5.83
CA LYS A 190 10.17 -3.39 5.94
C LYS A 190 11.05 -3.32 4.68
N LYS A 191 12.02 -2.40 4.61
CA LYS A 191 13.02 -2.42 3.52
C LYS A 191 13.55 -3.86 3.36
N TRP A 192 13.44 -4.42 2.16
CA TRP A 192 14.19 -5.62 1.77
C TRP A 192 15.66 -5.25 1.58
#